data_AF-A0A3D0DQD0-F1
#
_entry.id   AF-A0A3D0DQD0-F1
#
_cell.length_a   1.000
_cell.length_b   1.000
_cell.length_c   1.000
_cell.angle_alpha   90.00
_cell.angle_beta   90.00
_cell.angle_gamma   90.00
#
_symmetry.space_group_name_H-M   'P 1'
#
loop_
_entity.id
_entity.type
_entity.pdbx_description
1 polymer ?
#
loop_
_entity_poly.entity_id
_entity_poly.type
_entity_poly.pdbx_seq_one_letter_code
_entity_poly.pdbx_strand_id
1 'polypeptide(L)'
;MKENKNFKIFWGNILRKLRYQHHLTQYEVAEMLHISRQTYSNLECGKRHPSPEVIAILSDLYDVDLYNYVVSLMPQNYLAEHNEYKLHIKGAHRKKNKLPPDEDDYSHTES
;
A
#
# COMPACT_ATOMS: atom_id res chain seq x y z
N MET A 1 29.68 -2.42 -0.94
CA MET A 1 28.66 -1.42 -0.55
C MET A 1 27.52 -1.54 -1.54
N LYS A 2 26.33 -1.99 -1.13
CA LYS A 2 25.18 -1.99 -2.03
C LYS A 2 24.73 -0.54 -2.21
N GLU A 3 24.69 -0.05 -3.44
CA GLU A 3 24.09 1.25 -3.74
C GLU A 3 22.63 1.22 -3.27
N ASN A 4 22.31 2.00 -2.25
CA ASN A 4 20.93 2.32 -1.89
C ASN A 4 20.34 3.18 -3.01
N LYS A 5 19.87 2.54 -4.08
CA LYS A 5 19.04 3.19 -5.08
C LYS A 5 17.71 3.52 -4.42
N ASN A 6 17.52 4.81 -4.13
CA ASN A 6 16.27 5.36 -3.62
C ASN A 6 15.21 5.29 -4.72
N PHE A 7 14.63 4.10 -4.92
CA PHE A 7 13.54 3.89 -5.85
C PHE A 7 12.29 4.59 -5.32
N LYS A 8 11.69 5.46 -6.15
CA LYS A 8 10.51 6.24 -5.78
C LYS A 8 9.43 6.07 -6.84
N ILE A 9 8.24 5.64 -6.40
CA ILE A 9 7.06 5.58 -7.25
C ILE A 9 6.58 7.00 -7.57
N PHE A 10 6.32 7.24 -8.85
CA PHE A 10 5.66 8.45 -9.31
C PHE A 10 4.17 8.21 -9.47
N TRP A 11 3.41 8.49 -8.40
CA TRP A 11 1.96 8.29 -8.35
C TRP A 11 1.21 9.04 -9.45
N GLY A 12 1.71 10.20 -9.87
CA GLY A 12 1.00 11.05 -10.82
C GLY A 12 0.67 10.37 -12.15
N ASN A 13 1.58 9.54 -12.67
CA ASN A 13 1.34 8.77 -13.89
C ASN A 13 0.31 7.66 -13.68
N ILE A 14 0.36 6.98 -12.52
CA ILE A 14 -0.57 5.91 -12.17
C ILE A 14 -2.00 6.47 -12.07
N LEU A 15 -2.17 7.52 -11.27
CA LEU A 15 -3.48 8.13 -11.01
C LEU A 15 -4.09 8.71 -12.28
N ARG A 16 -3.29 9.43 -13.08
CA ARG A 16 -3.76 10.00 -14.35
C ARG A 16 -4.19 8.93 -15.34
N LYS A 17 -3.42 7.83 -15.45
CA LYS A 17 -3.72 6.71 -16.34
C LYS A 17 -5.05 6.07 -15.95
N LEU A 18 -5.21 5.68 -14.68
CA LEU A 18 -6.44 5.07 -14.18
C LEU A 18 -7.63 6.00 -14.37
N ARG A 19 -7.48 7.28 -14.03
CA ARG A 19 -8.53 8.27 -14.25
C ARG A 19 -9.01 8.31 -15.70
N TYR A 20 -8.09 8.32 -16.66
CA TYR A 20 -8.46 8.32 -18.09
C TYR A 20 -9.08 6.99 -18.55
N GLN A 21 -8.63 5.85 -18.03
CA GLN A 21 -9.23 4.55 -18.33
C GLN A 21 -10.68 4.46 -17.84
N HIS A 22 -11.03 5.17 -16.78
CA HIS A 22 -12.39 5.26 -16.24
C HIS A 22 -13.17 6.46 -16.76
N HIS A 23 -12.64 7.21 -17.74
CA HIS A 23 -13.29 8.39 -18.34
C HIS A 23 -13.65 9.50 -17.35
N LEU A 24 -12.90 9.63 -16.26
CA LEU A 24 -13.15 10.64 -15.22
C LEU A 24 -12.30 11.90 -15.42
N THR A 25 -12.80 13.02 -14.95
CA THR A 25 -12.10 14.31 -14.86
C THR A 25 -11.42 14.46 -13.50
N GLN A 26 -10.43 15.35 -13.40
CA GLN A 26 -9.79 15.64 -12.10
C GLN A 26 -10.78 16.21 -11.08
N TYR A 27 -11.87 16.84 -11.53
CA TYR A 27 -12.90 17.37 -10.66
C TYR A 27 -13.74 16.23 -10.06
N GLU A 28 -14.23 15.30 -10.87
CA GLU A 28 -15.04 14.17 -10.39
C GLU A 28 -14.30 13.30 -9.37
N VAL A 29 -13.02 13.01 -9.61
CA VAL A 29 -12.23 12.23 -8.63
C VAL A 29 -11.99 13.05 -7.35
N ALA A 30 -11.83 14.36 -7.45
CA ALA A 30 -11.67 15.21 -6.27
C ALA A 30 -12.94 15.28 -5.43
N GLU A 31 -14.12 15.34 -6.06
CA GLU A 31 -15.42 15.29 -5.40
C GLU A 31 -15.60 13.95 -4.66
N MET A 32 -15.28 12.83 -5.31
CA MET A 32 -15.33 11.49 -4.68
C MET A 32 -14.40 11.34 -3.48
N LEU A 33 -13.23 12.01 -3.53
CA LEU A 33 -12.26 12.02 -2.43
C LEU A 33 -12.56 13.07 -1.36
N HIS A 34 -13.57 13.91 -1.54
CA HIS A 34 -13.86 15.07 -0.69
C HIS A 34 -12.65 16.00 -0.50
N ILE A 35 -11.90 16.24 -1.58
CA ILE A 35 -10.76 17.17 -1.60
C ILE A 35 -10.95 18.22 -2.70
N SER A 36 -10.19 19.32 -2.61
CA SER A 36 -10.19 20.28 -3.72
C SER A 36 -9.62 19.68 -5.01
N ARG A 37 -10.13 20.11 -6.16
CA ARG A 37 -9.57 19.79 -7.48
C ARG A 37 -8.09 20.15 -7.60
N GLN A 38 -7.65 21.22 -6.93
CA GLN A 38 -6.22 21.59 -6.86
C GLN A 38 -5.40 20.56 -6.08
N THR A 39 -5.94 20.04 -4.97
CA THR A 39 -5.31 18.97 -4.19
C THR A 39 -5.11 17.73 -5.04
N TYR A 40 -6.15 17.30 -5.76
CA TYR A 40 -6.03 16.15 -6.66
C TYR A 40 -5.04 16.40 -7.81
N SER A 41 -5.05 17.60 -8.41
CA SER A 41 -4.07 18.00 -9.42
C SER A 41 -2.63 17.92 -8.91
N ASN A 42 -2.39 18.29 -7.64
CA ASN A 42 -1.07 18.18 -7.00
C ASN A 42 -0.62 16.72 -6.86
N LEU A 43 -1.54 15.76 -6.69
CA LEU A 43 -1.24 14.32 -6.71
C LEU A 43 -0.79 13.90 -8.11
N GLU A 44 -1.55 14.25 -9.16
CA GLU A 44 -1.21 13.91 -10.54
C GLU A 44 0.08 14.57 -11.06
N CYS A 45 0.44 15.72 -10.50
CA CYS A 45 1.68 16.42 -10.83
C CYS A 45 2.88 15.97 -9.99
N GLY A 46 2.68 15.05 -9.03
CA GLY A 46 3.74 14.59 -8.12
C GLY A 46 4.20 15.64 -7.09
N LYS A 47 3.48 16.76 -6.96
CA LYS A 47 3.72 17.78 -5.93
C LYS A 47 3.35 17.28 -4.54
N ARG A 48 2.45 16.29 -4.48
CA ARG A 48 2.02 15.62 -3.25
C ARG A 48 1.90 14.12 -3.50
N HIS A 49 2.23 13.31 -2.49
CA HIS A 49 1.98 11.86 -2.50
C HIS A 49 0.58 11.57 -1.94
N PRO A 50 -0.16 10.61 -2.50
CA PRO A 50 -1.44 10.20 -1.93
C PRO A 50 -1.20 9.57 -0.55
N SER A 51 -2.09 9.84 0.40
CA SER A 51 -2.08 9.16 1.70
C SER A 51 -2.63 7.73 1.55
N PRO A 52 -2.42 6.84 2.52
CA PRO A 52 -3.01 5.50 2.50
C PRO A 52 -4.53 5.50 2.32
N GLU A 53 -5.25 6.44 2.94
CA GLU A 53 -6.70 6.58 2.83
C GLU A 53 -7.11 6.94 1.38
N VAL A 54 -6.38 7.87 0.76
CA VAL A 54 -6.60 8.23 -0.65
C VAL A 54 -6.32 7.03 -1.54
N ILE A 55 -5.26 6.26 -1.28
CA ILE A 55 -4.95 5.04 -2.05
C ILE A 55 -6.09 4.03 -1.91
N ALA A 56 -6.60 3.79 -0.69
CA ALA A 56 -7.69 2.84 -0.46
C ALA A 56 -8.96 3.24 -1.23
N ILE A 57 -9.38 4.50 -1.14
CA ILE A 57 -10.57 5.00 -1.86
C ILE A 57 -10.36 4.92 -3.39
N LEU A 58 -9.16 5.27 -3.89
CA LEU A 58 -8.88 5.17 -5.32
C LEU A 58 -8.79 3.72 -5.81
N SER A 59 -8.39 2.79 -4.94
CA SER A 59 -8.38 1.35 -5.24
C SER A 59 -9.79 0.86 -5.51
N ASP A 60 -10.75 1.27 -4.67
CA ASP A 60 -12.17 0.96 -4.80
C ASP A 60 -12.79 1.67 -6.02
N LEU A 61 -12.55 2.98 -6.17
CA LEU A 61 -13.08 3.78 -7.29
C LEU A 61 -12.69 3.21 -8.66
N TYR A 62 -11.46 2.72 -8.81
CA TYR A 62 -10.95 2.20 -10.06
C TYR A 62 -11.10 0.68 -10.21
N ASP A 63 -11.64 -0.03 -9.22
CA ASP A 63 -11.69 -1.50 -9.19
C ASP A 63 -10.30 -2.13 -9.52
N VAL A 64 -9.26 -1.56 -8.92
CA VAL A 64 -7.86 -1.97 -9.13
C VAL A 64 -7.20 -2.12 -7.78
N ASP A 65 -6.58 -3.27 -7.53
CA ASP A 65 -5.68 -3.45 -6.40
C ASP A 65 -4.40 -2.60 -6.61
N LEU A 66 -4.41 -1.39 -6.08
CA LEU A 66 -3.31 -0.44 -6.24
C LEU A 66 -2.03 -0.91 -5.57
N TYR A 67 -2.12 -1.72 -4.52
CA TYR A 67 -0.94 -2.30 -3.87
C TYR A 67 -0.24 -3.27 -4.83
N ASN A 68 -0.96 -4.25 -5.36
CA ASN A 68 -0.40 -5.22 -6.29
C ASN A 68 0.03 -4.57 -7.62
N TYR A 69 -0.73 -3.58 -8.09
CA TYR A 69 -0.34 -2.80 -9.25
C TYR A 69 1.01 -2.10 -9.03
N VAL A 70 1.21 -1.42 -7.90
CA VAL A 70 2.48 -0.75 -7.59
C VAL A 70 3.62 -1.75 -7.41
N VAL A 71 3.38 -2.89 -6.74
CA VAL A 71 4.36 -3.98 -6.61
C VAL A 71 4.83 -4.47 -7.99
N SER A 72 3.92 -4.60 -8.96
CA SER A 72 4.27 -5.03 -10.32
C SER A 72 5.17 -4.05 -11.07
N LEU A 73 5.18 -2.77 -10.67
CA LEU A 73 6.03 -1.72 -11.25
C LEU A 73 7.40 -1.61 -10.57
N MET A 74 7.62 -2.33 -9.47
CA MET A 74 8.88 -2.25 -8.73
C MET A 74 10.00 -3.04 -9.44
N PRO A 75 11.26 -2.56 -9.37
CA PRO A 75 12.41 -3.32 -9.86
C PRO A 75 12.53 -4.68 -9.17
N GLN A 76 12.82 -5.73 -9.93
CA GLN A 76 12.88 -7.10 -9.41
C GLN A 76 13.94 -7.28 -8.31
N ASN A 77 15.05 -6.54 -8.39
CA ASN A 77 16.08 -6.55 -7.34
C ASN A 77 15.55 -6.01 -6.00
N TYR A 78 14.64 -5.04 -6.01
CA TYR A 78 13.99 -4.52 -4.80
C TYR A 78 13.06 -5.57 -4.17
N LEU A 79 12.31 -6.29 -5.00
CA LEU A 79 11.42 -7.37 -4.54
C LEU A 79 12.20 -8.58 -4.01
N ALA A 80 13.33 -8.91 -4.64
CA ALA A 80 14.19 -10.03 -4.22
C ALA A 80 14.76 -9.82 -2.81
N GLU A 81 15.28 -8.63 -2.50
CA GLU A 81 15.79 -8.30 -1.15
C GLU A 81 14.70 -8.43 -0.07
N HIS A 82 13.47 -8.01 -0.37
CA HIS A 82 12.35 -8.15 0.56
C HIS A 82 11.93 -9.62 0.75
N ASN A 83 11.98 -10.43 -0.31
CA ASN A 83 11.67 -11.85 -0.24
C ASN A 83 12.71 -12.62 0.59
N GLU A 84 14.00 -12.31 0.45
CA GLU A 84 15.07 -12.86 1.29
C GLU A 84 14.83 -12.58 2.78
N TYR A 85 14.40 -11.35 3.12
CA TYR A 85 14.02 -10.99 4.49
C TYR A 85 12.79 -11.76 5.00
N LYS A 86 11.74 -11.88 4.19
CA LYS A 86 10.54 -12.67 4.53
C LYS A 86 10.88 -14.14 4.80
N LEU A 87 11.80 -14.73 4.03
CA LEU A 87 12.29 -16.09 4.25
C LEU A 87 13.03 -16.21 5.58
N HIS A 88 13.89 -15.24 5.93
CA HIS A 88 14.58 -15.21 7.21
C HIS A 88 13.63 -15.11 8.41
N ILE A 89 12.60 -14.26 8.34
CA ILE A 89 11.59 -14.13 9.42
C ILE A 89 10.76 -15.41 9.56
N LYS A 90 10.30 -16.00 8.45
CA LYS A 90 9.56 -17.28 8.46
C LYS A 90 10.41 -18.43 9.00
N GLY A 91 11.71 -18.47 8.67
CA GLY A 91 12.66 -19.44 9.21
C GLY A 91 12.97 -19.25 10.71
N ALA A 92 12.97 -18.00 11.19
CA ALA A 92 13.16 -17.67 12.59
C ALA A 92 11.94 -18.03 13.46
N HIS A 93 10.71 -17.84 12.95
CA HIS A 93 9.49 -18.27 13.63
C HIS A 93 9.39 -19.79 13.77
N ARG A 94 9.93 -20.57 12.81
CA ARG A 94 9.97 -22.04 12.91
C ARG A 94 10.85 -22.55 14.08
N LYS A 95 11.79 -21.74 14.60
CA LYS A 95 12.61 -22.08 15.78
C LYS A 95 12.01 -21.61 17.13
N LYS A 96 10.92 -20.84 17.13
CA LYS A 96 10.30 -20.29 18.36
C LYS A 96 9.00 -20.98 18.80
N ASN A 97 8.56 -22.04 18.12
CA ASN A 97 7.43 -22.85 18.60
C ASN A 97 7.90 -23.92 19.62
N LYS A 98 8.21 -23.45 20.83
CA LYS A 98 7.90 -24.16 22.09
C LYS A 98 7.13 -23.13 22.93
N LEU A 99 5.84 -23.00 22.67
CA LEU A 99 4.93 -22.32 23.61
C LEU A 99 4.57 -23.38 24.68
N PRO A 100 4.70 -23.09 25.99
CA PRO A 100 4.19 -23.98 27.03
C PRO A 100 2.65 -24.08 26.95
N PRO A 101 2.06 -25.16 27.49
CA PRO A 101 0.62 -25.42 27.36
C PRO A 101 -0.21 -24.40 28.13
N ASP A 102 -1.40 -24.13 27.59
CA ASP A 102 -2.42 -23.23 28.12
C ASP A 102 -2.89 -23.65 29.52
N GLU A 103 -2.56 -22.89 30.56
CA GLU A 103 -3.25 -22.89 31.86
C GLU A 103 -3.19 -21.47 32.43
N ASP A 104 -4.32 -20.76 32.41
CA ASP A 104 -4.94 -20.17 33.61
C ASP A 104 -5.93 -19.06 33.26
N ASP A 105 -7.20 -19.41 33.50
CA ASP A 105 -8.20 -18.57 34.16
C ASP A 105 -8.79 -17.36 33.41
N TYR A 106 -9.81 -17.64 32.60
CA TYR A 106 -10.93 -16.71 32.43
C TYR A 106 -12.20 -17.36 32.99
N SER A 107 -12.23 -17.53 34.31
CA SER A 107 -13.47 -17.75 35.06
C SER A 107 -13.52 -16.84 36.28
N HIS A 108 -13.99 -15.60 36.11
CA HIS A 108 -14.89 -15.03 37.09
C HIS A 108 -15.99 -14.18 36.43
N THR A 109 -17.19 -14.72 36.56
CA THR A 109 -18.50 -14.08 36.45
C THR A 109 -18.73 -13.07 37.57
N GLU A 110 -19.84 -12.35 37.41
CA GLU A 110 -20.63 -11.57 38.39
C GLU A 110 -20.40 -10.06 38.33
N SER A 111 -21.42 -9.21 38.34
CA SER A 111 -22.88 -9.31 38.16
C SER A 111 -23.37 -7.90 37.81
#